data_AF-A0A2E4DEC0-F1
#
_entry.id   AF-A0A2E4DEC0-F1
#
_cell.length_a   1.000
_cell.length_b   1.000
_cell.length_c   1.000
_cell.angle_alpha   90.00
_cell.angle_beta   90.00
_cell.angle_gamma   90.00
#
_symmetry.space_group_name_H-M   'P 1'
#
loop_
_entity.id
_entity.type
_entity.pdbx_description
1 polymer ?
#
loop_
_entity_poly.entity_id
_entity_poly.type
_entity_poly.pdbx_seq_one_letter_code
_entity_poly.pdbx_strand_id
1 'polypeptide(L)'
;MIRLVVFIFMISLNSWAMPKNFEVWFLSEDRTSFLDKILPKKKSVLVAQNYQCQPMGEFCFDPQIGLYKKGEAQALDAQIENSQFENSQSYDFLEPAKSVEREMIDCEESTFFDVFCGKAQKQLKQGLTPLEVWIDTSSTMKQVDFKGYDQKCSREIFLDHLSQTCPLNKKMKVYYFTEFKKEAGSFDRVCMSSGLNNLKRLKEDIEKSKANNLIIITDIFEAQEEFITWIEATGSGKVKGIEKPLYASSIHKELKRIRKMCK
;
A
#
# COMPACT_ATOMS: atom_id res chain seq x y z
N MET A 1 -1.65 8.35 54.60
CA MET A 1 -1.20 9.14 53.42
C MET A 1 -0.06 8.49 52.65
N ILE A 2 1.03 8.04 53.29
CA ILE A 2 2.17 7.40 52.60
C ILE A 2 1.78 6.19 51.72
N ARG A 3 0.85 5.34 52.16
CA ARG A 3 0.36 4.19 51.36
C ARG A 3 -0.38 4.59 50.08
N LEU A 4 -0.98 5.77 50.03
CA LEU A 4 -1.77 6.24 48.87
C LEU A 4 -0.85 6.84 47.79
N VAL A 5 0.25 7.50 48.21
CA VAL A 5 1.28 8.04 47.32
C VAL A 5 2.06 6.92 46.61
N VAL A 6 2.37 5.83 47.32
CA VAL A 6 3.04 4.65 46.72
C VAL A 6 2.15 3.96 45.68
N PHE A 7 0.84 3.93 45.90
CA PHE A 7 -0.11 3.33 44.95
C PHE A 7 -0.26 4.17 43.67
N ILE A 8 -0.20 5.50 43.78
CA ILE A 8 -0.23 6.41 42.63
C ILE A 8 1.05 6.29 41.78
N PHE A 9 2.21 6.11 42.42
CA PHE A 9 3.49 5.98 41.71
C PHE A 9 3.62 4.65 40.93
N MET A 10 2.93 3.59 41.36
CA MET A 10 2.89 2.30 40.65
C MET A 10 1.97 2.33 39.41
N ILE A 11 0.98 3.21 39.36
CA ILE A 11 0.06 3.35 38.21
C ILE A 11 0.68 4.20 37.09
N SER A 12 1.68 5.05 37.42
CA SER A 12 2.40 5.89 36.45
C SER A 12 3.55 5.19 35.71
N LEU A 13 3.73 3.88 35.89
CA LEU A 13 4.50 3.09 34.93
C LEU A 13 3.66 2.99 33.66
N ASN A 14 3.69 4.07 32.87
CA ASN A 14 3.13 4.12 31.54
C ASN A 14 3.69 2.92 30.77
N SER A 15 2.84 1.92 30.57
CA SER A 15 3.07 0.83 29.65
C SER A 15 3.18 1.46 28.26
N TRP A 16 4.39 1.86 27.86
CA TRP A 16 4.68 2.15 26.48
C TRP A 16 4.28 0.93 25.67
N ALA A 17 3.26 1.11 24.82
CA ALA A 17 2.68 0.08 23.98
C ALA A 17 3.55 -0.12 22.74
N MET A 18 4.86 -0.23 22.94
CA MET A 18 5.86 -0.43 21.89
C MET A 18 6.03 -1.93 21.63
N PRO A 19 6.26 -2.35 20.38
CA PRO A 19 6.51 -3.75 20.08
C PRO A 19 7.77 -4.27 20.79
N LYS A 20 7.73 -5.52 21.25
CA LYS A 20 8.85 -6.15 21.97
C LYS A 20 10.10 -6.28 21.09
N ASN A 21 9.89 -6.64 19.82
CA ASN A 21 10.92 -6.65 18.80
C ASN A 21 10.37 -5.92 17.58
N PHE A 22 11.11 -4.95 17.03
CA PHE A 22 10.76 -4.41 15.74
C PHE A 22 11.97 -4.24 14.83
N GLU A 23 11.74 -4.44 13.54
CA GLU A 23 12.76 -4.36 12.52
C GLU A 23 12.29 -3.46 11.38
N VAL A 24 13.16 -2.55 10.95
CA VAL A 24 12.92 -1.69 9.78
C VAL A 24 13.89 -2.10 8.68
N TRP A 25 13.33 -2.47 7.54
CA TRP A 25 14.05 -2.97 6.38
C TRP A 25 14.01 -1.94 5.28
N PHE A 26 15.17 -1.37 4.99
CA PHE A 26 15.37 -0.42 3.90
C PHE A 26 15.78 -1.20 2.64
N LEU A 27 14.89 -1.21 1.65
CA LEU A 27 15.11 -1.88 0.38
C LEU A 27 15.92 -0.98 -0.55
N SER A 28 17.02 -1.50 -1.07
CA SER A 28 17.86 -0.81 -2.04
C SER A 28 17.44 -1.16 -3.46
N GLU A 29 17.64 -0.22 -4.39
CA GLU A 29 17.45 -0.47 -5.82
C GLU A 29 18.32 -1.63 -6.30
N ASP A 30 17.71 -2.56 -7.02
CA ASP A 30 18.47 -3.60 -7.72
C ASP A 30 19.37 -2.90 -8.75
N ARG A 31 20.70 -3.06 -8.61
CA ARG A 31 21.68 -2.62 -9.60
C ARG A 31 21.60 -3.53 -10.84
N THR A 32 20.42 -3.66 -11.46
CA THR A 32 20.35 -4.15 -12.84
C THR A 32 21.01 -3.07 -13.67
N SER A 33 22.22 -3.38 -14.11
CA SER A 33 23.11 -2.50 -14.84
C SER A 33 22.37 -1.67 -15.88
N PHE A 34 22.73 -0.39 -15.94
CA PHE A 34 22.42 0.53 -17.04
C PHE A 34 22.62 -0.13 -18.44
N LEU A 35 23.46 -1.17 -18.52
CA LEU A 35 23.71 -1.99 -19.70
C LEU A 35 22.54 -2.88 -20.16
N ASP A 36 21.65 -3.35 -19.28
CA ASP A 36 20.45 -4.10 -19.71
C ASP A 36 19.38 -3.20 -20.37
N LYS A 37 19.47 -1.87 -20.15
CA LYS A 37 18.70 -0.85 -20.89
C LYS A 37 19.38 -0.43 -22.19
N ILE A 38 20.71 -0.52 -22.28
CA ILE A 38 21.51 -0.19 -23.48
C ILE A 38 21.58 -1.35 -24.47
N LEU A 39 21.54 -2.59 -24.00
CA LEU A 39 21.43 -3.75 -24.86
C LEU A 39 19.98 -3.86 -25.31
N PRO A 40 19.65 -3.62 -26.59
CA PRO A 40 18.32 -3.90 -27.07
C PRO A 40 18.12 -5.41 -26.92
N LYS A 41 17.31 -5.82 -25.94
CA LYS A 41 16.61 -7.10 -26.03
C LYS A 41 15.96 -7.05 -27.41
N LYS A 42 16.40 -7.92 -28.33
CA LYS A 42 15.74 -8.16 -29.61
C LYS A 42 14.32 -8.62 -29.31
N LYS A 43 13.44 -7.67 -28.99
CA LYS A 43 12.01 -7.83 -29.12
C LYS A 43 11.79 -7.82 -30.62
N SER A 44 11.34 -8.96 -31.12
CA SER A 44 10.77 -9.06 -32.45
C SER A 44 9.82 -7.88 -32.66
N VAL A 45 10.20 -7.04 -33.61
CA VAL A 45 9.34 -5.98 -34.14
C VAL A 45 8.09 -6.63 -34.72
N LEU A 46 6.99 -5.87 -34.68
CA LEU A 46 5.68 -6.12 -35.30
C LEU A 46 4.66 -6.82 -34.40
N VAL A 47 4.05 -6.07 -33.47
CA VAL A 47 2.60 -5.75 -33.55
C VAL A 47 2.39 -4.39 -32.88
N ALA A 48 2.73 -3.30 -33.59
CA ALA A 48 1.91 -2.10 -33.44
C ALA A 48 0.63 -2.45 -34.20
N GLN A 49 -0.39 -2.88 -33.48
CA GLN A 49 -1.71 -3.03 -34.06
C GLN A 49 -2.10 -1.62 -34.51
N ASN A 50 -2.03 -1.37 -35.82
CA ASN A 50 -2.65 -0.24 -36.52
C ASN A 50 -4.19 -0.34 -36.37
N TYR A 51 -4.69 -0.36 -35.14
CA TYR A 51 -6.09 -0.10 -34.88
C TYR A 51 -6.25 1.42 -34.86
N GLN A 52 -6.13 2.03 -36.05
CA GLN A 52 -6.53 3.44 -36.31
C GLN A 52 -8.04 3.65 -36.12
N CYS A 53 -8.77 2.62 -35.69
CA CYS A 53 -10.20 2.68 -35.47
C CYS A 53 -10.72 1.51 -34.65
N GLN A 54 -11.22 1.77 -33.45
CA GLN A 54 -12.19 0.87 -32.80
C GLN A 54 -13.61 1.30 -33.18
N PRO A 55 -14.42 0.43 -33.82
CA PRO A 55 -15.78 0.79 -34.23
C PRO A 55 -16.70 0.91 -33.00
N MET A 56 -17.40 2.03 -32.90
CA MET A 56 -18.38 2.37 -31.87
C MET A 56 -19.71 2.73 -32.56
N GLY A 57 -20.32 1.74 -33.21
CA GLY A 57 -21.50 1.95 -34.06
C GLY A 57 -21.12 2.59 -35.40
N GLU A 58 -21.71 3.75 -35.73
CA GLU A 58 -21.37 4.50 -36.95
C GLU A 58 -20.06 5.29 -36.84
N PHE A 59 -19.54 5.42 -35.63
CA PHE A 59 -18.34 6.18 -35.34
C PHE A 59 -17.14 5.28 -35.11
N CYS A 60 -15.98 5.88 -35.20
CA CYS A 60 -14.67 5.29 -35.10
C CYS A 60 -13.90 6.03 -34.01
N PHE A 61 -13.46 5.31 -32.98
CA PHE A 61 -12.63 5.88 -31.92
C PHE A 61 -11.15 5.63 -32.22
N ASP A 62 -10.39 6.71 -32.40
CA ASP A 62 -8.92 6.69 -32.47
C ASP A 62 -8.35 7.42 -31.25
N PRO A 63 -7.43 6.81 -30.48
CA PRO A 63 -6.82 7.45 -29.32
C PRO A 63 -6.15 8.82 -29.60
N GLN A 64 -5.74 9.09 -30.84
CA GLN A 64 -5.06 10.32 -31.22
C GLN A 64 -6.02 11.42 -31.73
N ILE A 65 -7.18 11.03 -32.28
CA ILE A 65 -8.09 11.95 -32.99
C ILE A 65 -9.44 12.09 -32.26
N GLY A 66 -9.82 11.11 -31.45
CA GLY A 66 -11.14 11.01 -30.81
C GLY A 66 -12.15 10.23 -31.66
N LEU A 67 -13.45 10.48 -31.43
CA LEU A 67 -14.52 9.86 -32.22
C LEU A 67 -14.72 10.60 -33.55
N TYR A 68 -14.64 9.89 -34.67
CA TYR A 68 -14.95 10.42 -36.02
C TYR A 68 -15.80 9.45 -36.83
N LYS A 69 -16.51 9.94 -37.86
CA LYS A 69 -17.32 9.09 -38.76
C LYS A 69 -16.50 8.70 -40.00
N LYS A 70 -16.49 7.41 -40.36
CA LYS A 70 -15.76 6.92 -41.54
C LYS A 70 -16.44 7.43 -42.81
N GLY A 71 -15.81 8.37 -43.52
CA GLY A 71 -16.28 8.86 -44.82
C GLY A 71 -16.24 10.38 -44.98
N GLU A 72 -16.05 11.14 -43.89
CA GLU A 72 -15.91 12.60 -43.94
C GLU A 72 -14.43 12.96 -43.81
N ALA A 73 -13.64 12.65 -44.84
CA ALA A 73 -12.31 13.20 -44.98
C ALA A 73 -12.41 14.57 -45.64
N GLN A 74 -12.50 15.63 -44.83
CA GLN A 74 -11.82 16.94 -45.00
C GLN A 74 -12.48 18.03 -44.17
N ALA A 75 -11.83 18.38 -43.06
CA ALA A 75 -11.59 19.76 -42.66
C ALA A 75 -10.51 19.73 -41.57
N LEU A 76 -9.25 19.84 -41.99
CA LEU A 76 -8.27 20.51 -41.14
C LEU A 76 -8.77 21.94 -40.91
N ASP A 77 -8.44 22.46 -39.74
CA ASP A 77 -8.75 23.81 -39.23
C ASP A 77 -10.09 23.94 -38.50
N ALA A 78 -10.15 23.34 -37.32
CA ALA A 78 -10.67 24.06 -36.18
C ALA A 78 -9.66 23.91 -35.04
N GLN A 79 -8.88 24.97 -34.82
CA GLN A 79 -8.41 25.29 -33.49
C GLN A 79 -9.62 25.21 -32.56
N ILE A 80 -9.74 24.14 -31.78
CA ILE A 80 -10.68 24.13 -30.67
C ILE A 80 -10.02 25.00 -29.61
N GLU A 81 -10.33 26.28 -29.71
CA GLU A 81 -10.34 27.24 -28.62
C GLU A 81 -10.73 26.54 -27.31
N ASN A 82 -9.75 26.34 -26.43
CA ASN A 82 -9.93 25.99 -25.02
C ASN A 82 -10.60 27.12 -24.21
N SER A 83 -11.42 27.97 -24.84
CA SER A 83 -12.02 29.17 -24.24
C SER A 83 -13.54 29.19 -24.28
N GLN A 84 -14.21 28.12 -24.74
CA GLN A 84 -15.69 28.08 -24.79
C GLN A 84 -16.36 26.99 -23.92
N PHE A 85 -15.59 26.19 -23.17
CA PHE A 85 -16.15 25.26 -22.18
C PHE A 85 -16.31 25.85 -20.77
N GLU A 86 -15.95 27.11 -20.54
CA GLU A 86 -16.13 27.76 -19.23
C GLU A 86 -17.47 28.48 -19.05
N ASN A 87 -18.34 28.55 -20.06
CA ASN A 87 -19.61 29.29 -19.96
C ASN A 87 -20.81 28.58 -20.59
N SER A 88 -21.09 27.35 -20.16
CA SER A 88 -22.44 26.80 -20.29
C SER A 88 -22.87 26.09 -19.01
N GLN A 89 -23.65 26.84 -18.24
CA GLN A 89 -24.71 26.37 -17.34
C GLN A 89 -24.27 25.41 -16.24
N SER A 90 -24.21 25.99 -15.03
CA SER A 90 -24.45 25.26 -13.79
C SER A 90 -25.54 24.21 -14.00
N TYR A 91 -25.20 22.95 -13.83
CA TYR A 91 -26.18 21.89 -13.74
C TYR A 91 -27.00 22.11 -12.45
N ASP A 92 -28.06 22.90 -12.54
CA ASP A 92 -29.06 23.14 -11.49
C ASP A 92 -29.98 21.94 -11.25
N PHE A 93 -29.53 20.72 -11.57
CA PHE A 93 -30.31 19.52 -11.31
C PHE A 93 -29.44 18.29 -11.02
N LEU A 94 -28.61 18.38 -10.00
CA LEU A 94 -28.42 17.28 -9.06
C LEU A 94 -28.11 17.95 -7.71
N GLU A 95 -29.11 18.00 -6.83
CA GLU A 95 -28.82 18.26 -5.41
C GLU A 95 -27.74 17.28 -5.00
N PRO A 96 -26.56 17.73 -4.51
CA PRO A 96 -25.58 16.81 -3.96
C PRO A 96 -26.30 16.04 -2.87
N ALA A 97 -26.38 14.72 -3.02
CA ALA A 97 -27.10 13.86 -2.10
C ALA A 97 -26.65 14.23 -0.68
N LYS A 98 -27.54 14.91 0.06
CA LYS A 98 -27.36 15.17 1.48
C LYS A 98 -26.99 13.83 2.07
N SER A 99 -25.92 13.80 2.85
CA SER A 99 -25.47 12.64 3.59
C SER A 99 -26.66 12.07 4.35
N VAL A 100 -27.35 11.11 3.73
CA VAL A 100 -28.22 10.20 4.44
C VAL A 100 -27.24 9.52 5.37
N GLU A 101 -27.35 9.87 6.66
CA GLU A 101 -26.69 9.14 7.73
C GLU A 101 -26.93 7.67 7.42
N ARG A 102 -25.86 6.99 7.00
CA ARG A 102 -25.91 5.56 6.79
C ARG A 102 -26.08 4.99 8.19
N GLU A 103 -27.32 4.81 8.61
CA GLU A 103 -27.66 3.92 9.71
C GLU A 103 -26.95 2.61 9.37
N MET A 104 -25.94 2.30 10.18
CA MET A 104 -25.20 1.06 10.06
C MET A 104 -26.23 -0.05 10.17
N ILE A 105 -26.29 -0.91 9.15
CA ILE A 105 -27.17 -2.08 9.16
C ILE A 105 -26.80 -2.91 10.40
N ASP A 106 -27.71 -2.95 11.37
CA ASP A 106 -27.57 -3.79 12.55
C ASP A 106 -27.85 -5.23 12.10
N CYS A 107 -26.82 -6.06 12.08
CA CYS A 107 -26.93 -7.45 11.66
C CYS A 107 -27.56 -8.27 12.80
N GLU A 108 -28.89 -8.24 12.89
CA GLU A 108 -29.65 -9.13 13.78
C GLU A 108 -29.94 -10.48 13.11
N GLU A 109 -29.79 -11.57 13.85
CA GLU A 109 -29.86 -12.98 13.39
C GLU A 109 -31.22 -13.41 12.78
N SER A 110 -32.20 -12.52 12.63
CA SER A 110 -33.59 -12.90 12.30
C SER A 110 -34.21 -12.20 11.08
N THR A 111 -33.46 -11.44 10.27
CA THR A 111 -34.01 -10.79 9.07
C THR A 111 -33.30 -11.14 7.76
N PHE A 112 -34.08 -11.12 6.67
CA PHE A 112 -33.76 -11.62 5.33
C PHE A 112 -32.54 -10.95 4.64
N PHE A 113 -31.99 -9.88 5.24
CA PHE A 113 -30.84 -9.11 4.73
C PHE A 113 -29.47 -9.62 5.22
N ASP A 114 -29.43 -10.72 5.99
CA ASP A 114 -28.21 -11.38 6.46
C ASP A 114 -27.30 -11.91 5.31
N VAL A 115 -27.80 -11.93 4.08
CA VAL A 115 -27.02 -12.30 2.88
C VAL A 115 -25.86 -11.34 2.61
N PHE A 116 -25.97 -10.07 3.04
CA PHE A 116 -24.93 -9.05 2.85
C PHE A 116 -24.02 -8.87 4.07
N CYS A 117 -24.41 -9.41 5.23
CA CYS A 117 -23.58 -9.40 6.42
C CYS A 117 -22.64 -10.62 6.35
N GLY A 118 -21.59 -10.52 5.53
CA GLY A 118 -20.58 -11.57 5.40
C GLY A 118 -20.13 -12.03 6.79
N LYS A 119 -20.11 -13.36 7.01
CA LYS A 119 -19.77 -14.00 8.31
C LYS A 119 -18.66 -13.21 9.01
N ALA A 120 -19.02 -12.51 10.09
CA ALA A 120 -18.06 -11.78 10.89
C ALA A 120 -17.00 -12.78 11.37
N GLN A 121 -15.84 -12.77 10.69
CA GLN A 121 -14.69 -13.51 11.17
C GLN A 121 -14.44 -12.97 12.56
N LYS A 122 -14.52 -13.83 13.59
CA LYS A 122 -14.23 -13.49 14.99
C LYS A 122 -13.00 -12.59 14.98
N GLN A 123 -13.22 -11.28 15.14
CA GLN A 123 -12.13 -10.34 15.13
C GLN A 123 -11.23 -10.78 16.27
N LEU A 124 -9.99 -11.17 15.97
CA LEU A 124 -8.98 -11.29 17.00
C LEU A 124 -9.05 -10.00 17.80
N LYS A 125 -9.22 -10.11 19.12
CA LYS A 125 -9.21 -8.97 20.03
C LYS A 125 -8.12 -8.02 19.58
N GLN A 126 -8.50 -6.81 19.19
CA GLN A 126 -7.57 -5.77 18.75
C GLN A 126 -6.43 -5.69 19.76
N GLY A 127 -5.22 -6.06 19.31
CA GLY A 127 -4.00 -5.70 20.04
C GLY A 127 -2.99 -6.79 20.36
N LEU A 128 -3.18 -8.08 20.05
CA LEU A 128 -2.15 -9.10 20.31
C LEU A 128 -1.98 -10.05 19.12
N THR A 129 -1.50 -9.53 17.99
CA THR A 129 -1.02 -10.38 16.90
C THR A 129 0.45 -10.73 17.11
N PRO A 130 0.85 -12.01 16.96
CA PRO A 130 2.25 -12.42 17.06
C PRO A 130 3.17 -11.67 16.11
N LEU A 131 2.68 -11.36 14.90
CA LEU A 131 3.43 -10.67 13.86
C LEU A 131 2.58 -9.57 13.21
N GLU A 132 3.16 -8.38 13.10
CA GLU A 132 2.70 -7.31 12.21
C GLU A 132 3.74 -7.06 11.12
N VAL A 133 3.27 -6.91 9.88
CA VAL A 133 4.11 -6.52 8.74
C VAL A 133 3.54 -5.25 8.14
N TRP A 134 4.32 -4.18 8.15
CA TRP A 134 3.94 -2.90 7.57
C TRP A 134 4.74 -2.70 6.29
N ILE A 135 4.03 -2.36 5.21
CA ILE A 135 4.62 -2.23 3.89
C ILE A 135 4.39 -0.82 3.40
N ASP A 136 5.50 -0.19 3.03
CA ASP A 136 5.49 1.10 2.37
C ASP A 136 4.82 0.95 1.00
N THR A 137 3.84 1.80 0.72
CA THR A 137 3.21 1.88 -0.60
C THR A 137 3.41 3.24 -1.24
N SER A 138 4.39 4.00 -0.77
CA SER A 138 4.81 5.28 -1.33
C SER A 138 5.22 5.17 -2.80
N SER A 139 5.24 6.32 -3.47
CA SER A 139 5.65 6.43 -4.86
C SER A 139 7.11 6.06 -5.12
N THR A 140 8.01 6.23 -4.14
CA THR A 140 9.45 5.93 -4.24
C THR A 140 9.73 4.42 -4.29
N MET A 141 8.84 3.60 -3.73
CA MET A 141 8.89 2.14 -3.87
C MET A 141 8.85 1.65 -5.33
N LYS A 142 8.42 2.47 -6.30
CA LYS A 142 8.50 2.13 -7.73
C LYS A 142 9.93 1.91 -8.21
N GLN A 143 10.90 2.58 -7.60
CA GLN A 143 12.30 2.48 -8.03
C GLN A 143 12.95 1.18 -7.57
N VAL A 144 12.39 0.57 -6.51
CA VAL A 144 13.02 -0.55 -5.81
C VAL A 144 12.39 -1.90 -6.14
N ASP A 145 11.06 -1.98 -6.28
CA ASP A 145 10.34 -3.27 -6.38
C ASP A 145 9.30 -3.32 -7.51
N PHE A 146 9.34 -2.38 -8.47
CA PHE A 146 8.41 -2.39 -9.60
C PHE A 146 8.88 -3.29 -10.74
N LYS A 147 8.04 -4.25 -11.12
CA LYS A 147 8.29 -5.18 -12.25
C LYS A 147 7.34 -4.98 -13.44
N GLY A 148 6.43 -4.00 -13.35
CA GLY A 148 5.33 -3.79 -14.30
C GLY A 148 3.97 -3.94 -13.63
N TYR A 149 2.92 -3.39 -14.24
CA TYR A 149 1.57 -3.41 -13.67
C TYR A 149 0.92 -4.81 -13.68
N ASP A 150 1.30 -5.66 -14.62
CA ASP A 150 0.76 -7.02 -14.77
C ASP A 150 1.53 -8.07 -13.95
N GLN A 151 2.60 -7.66 -13.26
CA GLN A 151 3.48 -8.57 -12.54
C GLN A 151 3.46 -8.29 -11.04
N LYS A 152 3.47 -9.38 -10.26
CA LYS A 152 3.63 -9.29 -8.81
C LYS A 152 5.01 -8.74 -8.45
N CYS A 153 5.03 -7.76 -7.56
CA CYS A 153 6.25 -7.26 -6.96
C CYS A 153 6.82 -8.26 -5.95
N SER A 154 8.11 -8.14 -5.62
CA SER A 154 8.78 -9.09 -4.74
C SER A 154 8.21 -9.06 -3.31
N ARG A 155 7.72 -7.90 -2.87
CA ARG A 155 7.00 -7.76 -1.58
C ARG A 155 5.68 -8.53 -1.55
N GLU A 156 4.91 -8.51 -2.64
CA GLU A 156 3.66 -9.28 -2.74
C GLU A 156 3.96 -10.78 -2.71
N ILE A 157 4.93 -11.24 -3.52
CA ILE A 157 5.37 -12.64 -3.54
C ILE A 157 5.83 -13.09 -2.14
N PHE A 158 6.57 -12.22 -1.44
CA PHE A 158 7.01 -12.48 -0.08
C PHE A 158 5.84 -12.66 0.89
N LEU A 159 4.83 -11.79 0.83
CA LEU A 159 3.63 -11.91 1.65
C LEU A 159 2.81 -13.15 1.32
N ASP A 160 2.67 -13.48 0.03
CA ASP A 160 2.01 -14.71 -0.41
C ASP A 160 2.67 -15.94 0.25
N HIS A 161 4.00 -16.04 0.19
CA HIS A 161 4.73 -17.14 0.81
C HIS A 161 4.72 -17.11 2.35
N LEU A 162 4.61 -15.94 2.95
CA LEU A 162 4.50 -15.80 4.40
C LEU A 162 3.11 -16.23 4.88
N SER A 163 2.06 -15.86 4.14
CA SER A 163 0.66 -16.18 4.46
C SER A 163 0.37 -17.67 4.50
N GLN A 164 1.08 -18.47 3.70
CA GLN A 164 1.01 -19.94 3.69
C GLN A 164 1.37 -20.56 5.05
N THR A 165 2.27 -19.93 5.81
CA THR A 165 2.69 -20.41 7.14
C THR A 165 2.06 -19.60 8.28
N CYS A 166 1.81 -18.31 8.04
CA CYS A 166 1.27 -17.35 8.99
C CYS A 166 -0.05 -16.79 8.44
N PRO A 167 -1.20 -17.43 8.71
CA PRO A 167 -2.45 -17.02 8.10
C PRO A 167 -2.82 -15.58 8.49
N LEU A 168 -3.22 -14.81 7.47
CA LEU A 168 -3.71 -13.43 7.63
C LEU A 168 -4.90 -13.42 8.59
N ASN A 169 -4.99 -12.38 9.42
CA ASN A 169 -6.04 -12.17 10.43
C ASN A 169 -6.11 -13.22 11.55
N LYS A 170 -5.20 -14.21 11.58
CA LYS A 170 -5.06 -15.19 12.68
C LYS A 170 -3.74 -15.06 13.42
N LYS A 171 -2.63 -14.97 12.69
CA LYS A 171 -1.28 -14.91 13.26
C LYS A 171 -0.50 -13.70 12.78
N MET A 172 -0.88 -13.17 11.63
CA MET A 172 -0.24 -12.04 10.99
C MET A 172 -1.28 -11.00 10.64
N LYS A 173 -0.95 -9.73 10.90
CA LYS A 173 -1.64 -8.57 10.33
C LYS A 173 -0.69 -7.85 9.39
N VAL A 174 -1.22 -7.43 8.25
CA VAL A 174 -0.48 -6.68 7.25
C VAL A 174 -1.09 -5.29 7.15
N TYR A 175 -0.24 -4.28 7.13
CA TYR A 175 -0.65 -2.89 6.97
C TYR A 175 0.08 -2.25 5.80
N TYR A 176 -0.62 -1.41 5.06
CA TYR A 176 -0.03 -0.48 4.11
C TYR A 176 0.15 0.86 4.79
N PHE A 177 1.27 1.51 4.56
CA PHE A 177 1.43 2.89 5.00
C PHE A 177 1.85 3.79 3.85
N THR A 178 1.34 5.01 3.93
CA THR A 178 1.76 6.20 3.19
C THR A 178 1.70 7.36 4.20
N GLU A 179 0.73 8.25 4.07
CA GLU A 179 0.36 9.23 5.08
C GLU A 179 -0.42 8.63 6.26
N PHE A 180 -1.14 7.52 6.00
CA PHE A 180 -1.96 6.81 6.97
C PHE A 180 -1.70 5.31 6.87
N LYS A 181 -1.73 4.64 8.02
CA LYS A 181 -1.67 3.18 8.09
C LYS A 181 -3.06 2.56 7.84
N LYS A 182 -3.17 1.62 6.89
CA LYS A 182 -4.41 0.92 6.52
C LYS A 182 -4.22 -0.60 6.60
N GLU A 183 -5.16 -1.33 7.17
CA GLU A 183 -5.11 -2.79 7.26
C GLU A 183 -5.35 -3.42 5.88
N ALA A 184 -4.52 -4.40 5.53
CA ALA A 184 -4.63 -5.13 4.28
C ALA A 184 -5.66 -6.28 4.39
N GLY A 185 -6.70 -6.24 3.56
CA GLY A 185 -7.60 -7.39 3.39
C GLY A 185 -7.08 -8.44 2.41
N SER A 186 -6.29 -8.00 1.43
CA SER A 186 -5.67 -8.77 0.34
C SER A 186 -4.34 -8.11 -0.03
N PHE A 187 -3.46 -8.81 -0.76
CA PHE A 187 -2.11 -8.34 -1.09
C PHE A 187 -1.99 -7.60 -2.44
N ASP A 188 -3.09 -7.42 -3.15
CA ASP A 188 -3.20 -6.73 -4.46
C ASP A 188 -2.63 -5.31 -4.45
N ARG A 189 -2.76 -4.60 -3.32
CA ARG A 189 -2.31 -3.20 -3.21
C ARG A 189 -0.85 -3.02 -2.84
N VAL A 190 -0.12 -4.09 -2.54
CA VAL A 190 1.29 -4.03 -2.12
C VAL A 190 2.17 -3.36 -3.19
N CYS A 191 1.89 -3.65 -4.45
CA CYS A 191 2.66 -3.16 -5.59
C CYS A 191 2.15 -1.82 -6.12
N MET A 192 1.02 -1.33 -5.61
CA MET A 192 0.47 -0.03 -5.97
C MET A 192 1.21 1.07 -5.21
N SER A 193 2.25 1.59 -5.85
CA SER A 193 3.04 2.70 -5.30
C SER A 193 2.40 4.07 -5.59
N SER A 194 1.95 4.75 -4.55
CA SER A 194 1.31 6.07 -4.59
C SER A 194 1.50 6.86 -3.29
N GLY A 195 1.48 8.19 -3.38
CA GLY A 195 1.60 9.06 -2.21
C GLY A 195 3.01 9.18 -1.65
N LEU A 196 3.09 9.85 -0.50
CA LEU A 196 4.31 10.12 0.26
C LEU A 196 4.14 9.58 1.68
N ASN A 197 5.27 9.31 2.34
CA ASN A 197 5.26 8.88 3.73
C ASN A 197 5.30 10.07 4.69
N ASN A 198 4.68 9.89 5.85
CA ASN A 198 4.84 10.80 6.98
C ASN A 198 5.59 10.09 8.10
N LEU A 199 6.92 10.28 8.15
CA LEU A 199 7.80 9.63 9.13
C LEU A 199 7.43 9.95 10.57
N LYS A 200 6.97 11.18 10.87
CA LYS A 200 6.53 11.55 12.22
C LYS A 200 5.35 10.70 12.66
N ARG A 201 4.34 10.55 11.80
CA ARG A 201 3.19 9.71 12.09
C ARG A 201 3.56 8.24 12.16
N LEU A 202 4.48 7.78 11.32
CA LEU A 202 4.99 6.41 11.37
C LEU A 202 5.62 6.13 12.75
N LYS A 203 6.45 7.05 13.28
CA LYS A 203 7.00 6.94 14.64
C LYS A 203 5.87 6.83 15.69
N GLU A 204 4.89 7.72 15.64
CA GLU A 204 3.74 7.68 16.57
C GLU A 204 2.93 6.36 16.46
N ASP A 205 2.79 5.82 15.26
CA ASP A 205 2.09 4.55 15.04
C ASP A 205 2.89 3.36 15.59
N ILE A 206 4.23 3.40 15.51
CA ILE A 206 5.12 2.37 16.09
C ILE A 206 5.01 2.38 17.62
N GLU A 207 5.02 3.57 18.24
CA GLU A 207 4.87 3.72 19.70
C GLU A 207 3.53 3.23 20.22
N LYS A 208 2.50 3.22 19.37
CA LYS A 208 1.15 2.72 19.68
C LYS A 208 0.95 1.24 19.34
N SER A 209 1.90 0.59 18.65
CA SER A 209 1.73 -0.79 18.17
C SER A 209 1.95 -1.83 19.28
N LYS A 210 0.87 -2.55 19.62
CA LYS A 210 0.88 -3.62 20.64
C LYS A 210 1.39 -4.98 20.12
N ALA A 211 1.96 -5.03 18.92
CA ALA A 211 2.43 -6.28 18.33
C ALA A 211 3.62 -6.87 19.10
N ASN A 212 3.74 -8.20 19.14
CA ASN A 212 4.94 -8.82 19.71
C ASN A 212 6.16 -8.61 18.80
N ASN A 213 5.98 -8.81 17.50
CA ASN A 213 7.00 -8.60 16.48
C ASN A 213 6.44 -7.69 15.38
N LEU A 214 7.16 -6.62 15.06
CA LEU A 214 6.82 -5.69 13.99
C LEU A 214 7.93 -5.68 12.93
N ILE A 215 7.56 -5.85 11.67
CA ILE A 215 8.48 -5.71 10.53
C ILE A 215 7.96 -4.59 9.65
N ILE A 216 8.77 -3.57 9.42
CA ILE A 216 8.47 -2.46 8.52
C ILE A 216 9.36 -2.60 7.30
N ILE A 217 8.76 -2.61 6.10
CA ILE A 217 9.47 -2.73 4.82
C ILE A 217 9.26 -1.44 4.06
N THR A 218 10.35 -0.72 3.79
CA THR A 218 10.37 0.60 3.14
C THR A 218 11.55 0.68 2.19
N ASP A 219 11.63 1.69 1.32
CA ASP A 219 12.81 1.91 0.49
C ASP A 219 13.93 2.64 1.23
N ILE A 220 15.12 2.66 0.62
CA ILE A 220 16.30 3.36 1.12
C ILE A 220 16.15 4.89 1.17
N PHE A 221 15.17 5.48 0.49
CA PHE A 221 14.98 6.94 0.47
C PHE A 221 14.34 7.45 1.77
N GLU A 222 13.59 6.59 2.47
CA GLU A 222 13.05 6.86 3.81
C GLU A 222 14.11 6.72 4.93
N ALA A 223 15.33 6.33 4.59
CA ALA A 223 16.43 6.12 5.53
C ALA A 223 17.08 7.44 6.01
N GLN A 224 16.29 8.33 6.59
CA GLN A 224 16.79 9.58 7.16
C GLN A 224 17.57 9.31 8.46
N GLU A 225 18.66 10.04 8.68
CA GLU A 225 19.52 9.90 9.85
C GLU A 225 18.75 10.03 11.18
N GLU A 226 17.81 10.98 11.24
CA GLU A 226 16.94 11.18 12.40
C GLU A 226 16.05 9.95 12.69
N PHE A 227 15.58 9.28 11.64
CA PHE A 227 14.74 8.09 11.80
C PHE A 227 15.56 6.88 12.24
N ILE A 228 16.73 6.67 11.63
CA ILE A 228 17.65 5.57 12.00
C ILE A 228 18.09 5.73 13.46
N THR A 229 18.54 6.93 13.84
CA THR A 229 18.99 7.22 15.20
C THR A 229 17.85 7.02 16.21
N TRP A 230 16.62 7.41 15.85
CA TRP A 230 15.45 7.16 16.68
C TRP A 230 15.16 5.66 16.85
N ILE A 231 15.25 4.86 15.77
CA ILE A 231 15.08 3.39 15.85
C ILE A 231 16.12 2.79 16.80
N GLU A 232 17.39 3.16 16.65
CA GLU A 232 18.48 2.62 17.47
C GLU A 232 18.39 3.04 18.93
N ALA A 233 17.96 4.28 19.20
CA ALA A 233 17.78 4.82 20.55
C ALA A 233 16.72 4.06 21.37
N THR A 234 15.79 3.35 20.72
CA THR A 234 14.75 2.57 21.42
C THR A 234 15.28 1.28 22.05
N GLY A 235 16.46 0.80 21.66
CA GLY A 235 17.11 -0.41 22.18
C GLY A 235 16.47 -1.75 21.77
N SER A 236 15.20 -1.76 21.33
CA SER A 236 14.49 -2.94 20.80
C SER A 236 14.40 -2.96 19.27
N GLY A 237 14.70 -1.82 18.62
CA GLY A 237 14.68 -1.65 17.17
C GLY A 237 15.93 -2.19 16.48
N LYS A 238 15.74 -2.81 15.31
CA LYS A 238 16.84 -3.22 14.43
C LYS A 238 16.67 -2.65 13.03
N VAL A 239 17.76 -2.11 12.49
CA VAL A 239 17.80 -1.59 11.13
C VAL A 239 18.47 -2.63 10.21
N LYS A 240 17.89 -2.86 9.03
CA LYS A 240 18.47 -3.67 7.96
C LYS A 240 18.44 -2.90 6.65
N GLY A 241 19.43 -3.16 5.77
CA GLY A 241 19.49 -2.55 4.44
C GLY A 241 20.40 -1.33 4.32
N ILE A 242 20.89 -0.78 5.44
CA ILE A 242 21.82 0.36 5.45
C ILE A 242 23.27 -0.11 5.32
N GLU A 243 23.78 -0.90 6.29
CA GLU A 243 25.16 -1.40 6.25
C GLU A 243 25.41 -2.38 5.09
N LYS A 244 24.41 -3.21 4.80
CA LYS A 244 24.41 -4.18 3.70
C LYS A 244 23.14 -3.99 2.90
N PRO A 245 23.24 -3.72 1.58
CA PRO A 245 22.07 -3.45 0.76
C PRO A 245 21.15 -4.66 0.76
N LEU A 246 19.88 -4.42 1.07
CA LEU A 246 18.85 -5.44 1.04
C LEU A 246 18.01 -5.22 -0.22
N TYR A 247 18.09 -6.15 -1.15
CA TYR A 247 17.34 -6.06 -2.39
C TYR A 247 15.94 -6.65 -2.23
N ALA A 248 14.95 -6.06 -2.90
CA ALA A 248 13.58 -6.58 -2.91
C ALA A 248 13.53 -8.03 -3.40
N SER A 249 14.33 -8.35 -4.42
CA SER A 249 14.49 -9.70 -4.95
C SER A 249 14.99 -10.71 -3.90
N SER A 250 15.76 -10.27 -2.90
CA SER A 250 16.39 -11.12 -1.88
C SER A 250 15.58 -11.29 -0.60
N ILE A 251 14.47 -10.57 -0.45
CA ILE A 251 13.66 -10.52 0.78
C ILE A 251 13.12 -11.91 1.18
N HIS A 252 12.90 -12.79 0.21
CA HIS A 252 12.43 -14.16 0.42
C HIS A 252 13.39 -15.01 1.28
N LYS A 253 14.69 -14.67 1.32
CA LYS A 253 15.68 -15.40 2.14
C LYS A 253 15.37 -15.31 3.64
N GLU A 254 14.69 -14.23 4.06
CA GLU A 254 14.31 -13.99 5.45
C GLU A 254 13.07 -14.78 5.89
N LEU A 255 12.32 -15.39 4.95
CA LEU A 255 11.08 -16.11 5.25
C LEU A 255 11.25 -17.19 6.33
N LYS A 256 12.34 -17.96 6.28
CA LYS A 256 12.60 -19.02 7.26
C LYS A 256 12.67 -18.49 8.70
N ARG A 257 13.23 -17.29 8.86
CA ARG A 257 13.37 -16.64 10.18
C ARG A 257 12.04 -16.06 10.63
N ILE A 258 11.36 -15.31 9.76
CA ILE A 258 10.08 -14.67 10.09
C ILE A 258 8.99 -15.69 10.42
N ARG A 259 8.98 -16.83 9.73
CA ARG A 259 8.04 -17.94 10.03
C ARG A 259 8.13 -18.42 11.48
N LYS A 260 9.30 -18.25 12.14
CA LYS A 260 9.45 -18.55 13.58
C LYS A 260 8.78 -17.51 14.48
N MET A 261 8.65 -16.26 14.02
CA MET A 261 8.00 -15.17 14.77
C MET A 261 6.47 -15.30 14.81
N CYS A 262 5.89 -16.13 13.95
CA CYS A 262 4.46 -16.43 13.95
C CYS A 262 4.05 -17.60 14.88
N LYS A 263 5.02 -18.25 15.52
CA LYS A 263 4.78 -19.35 16.47
C LYS A 263 4.70 -18.78 17.88
#